data_AF-A0A3A4RD57-F1
#
_entry.id   AF-A0A3A4RD57-F1
#
_cell.length_a   1.000
_cell.length_b   1.000
_cell.length_c   1.000
_cell.angle_alpha   90.00
_cell.angle_beta   90.00
_cell.angle_gamma   90.00
#
_symmetry.space_group_name_H-M   'P 1'
#
loop_
_entity.id
_entity.type
_entity.pdbx_description
1 polymer ?
#
loop_
_entity_poly.entity_id
_entity_poly.type
_entity_poly.pdbx_seq_one_letter_code
_entity_poly.pdbx_strand_id
1 'polypeptide(L)'
;MFRVNLAPRQRTPRNASLKDLANIRNHLERSIADCMSESAQRLRKKIDQARTPQELWLLRNDAYQLISQQHDQSIAAERINTLIQFFDGWLEPKQLVRIK
;
A
#
# COMPACT_ATOMS: atom_id res chain seq x y z
N MET A 1 -22.41 -32.54 10.20
CA MET A 1 -22.19 -31.08 10.20
C MET A 1 -20.73 -30.82 10.55
N PHE A 2 -19.88 -30.54 9.55
CA PHE A 2 -18.45 -30.30 9.78
C PHE A 2 -18.21 -28.80 10.01
N ARG A 3 -17.81 -28.43 11.23
CA ARG A 3 -17.36 -27.07 11.56
C ARG A 3 -15.90 -26.94 11.15
N VAL A 4 -15.65 -26.20 10.08
CA VAL A 4 -14.29 -25.83 9.67
C VAL A 4 -13.82 -24.68 10.57
N ASN A 5 -12.98 -24.98 11.54
CA ASN A 5 -12.27 -23.96 12.30
C ASN A 5 -11.19 -23.34 11.41
N LEU A 6 -11.51 -22.22 10.77
CA LEU A 6 -10.55 -21.35 10.08
C LEU A 6 -9.70 -20.62 11.13
N ALA A 7 -8.68 -21.29 11.66
CA ALA A 7 -7.64 -20.60 12.41
C ALA A 7 -6.97 -19.57 11.48
N PRO A 8 -6.71 -18.33 11.93
CA PRO A 8 -5.94 -17.37 11.15
C PRO A 8 -4.54 -17.97 10.93
N ARG A 9 -4.22 -18.24 9.67
CA ARG A 9 -2.94 -18.81 9.26
C ARG A 9 -1.84 -17.85 9.73
N GLN A 10 -1.20 -18.17 10.86
CA GLN A 10 0.00 -17.48 11.32
C GLN A 10 1.09 -17.72 10.27
N ARG A 11 1.18 -16.80 9.31
CA ARG A 11 2.26 -16.76 8.34
C ARG A 11 3.48 -16.28 9.11
N THR A 12 4.50 -17.13 9.22
CA THR A 12 5.86 -16.74 9.58
C THR A 12 6.22 -15.43 8.86
N PRO A 13 6.97 -14.50 9.48
CA PRO A 13 7.40 -13.27 8.83
C PRO A 13 8.27 -13.64 7.63
N ARG A 14 7.63 -13.73 6.46
CA ARG A 14 8.32 -13.97 5.20
C ARG A 14 8.95 -12.64 4.85
N ASN A 15 10.27 -12.62 4.72
CA ASN A 15 10.92 -11.54 3.99
C ASN A 15 10.28 -11.50 2.60
N ALA A 16 9.71 -10.35 2.24
CA ALA A 16 9.09 -10.17 0.94
C ALA A 16 10.13 -10.44 -0.15
N SER A 17 9.79 -11.29 -1.12
CA SER A 17 10.66 -11.51 -2.27
C SER A 17 10.72 -10.24 -3.12
N LEU A 18 11.73 -10.12 -3.99
CA LEU A 18 11.80 -9.03 -4.96
C LEU A 18 10.54 -8.96 -5.84
N LYS A 19 9.92 -10.10 -6.14
CA LYS A 19 8.67 -10.18 -6.91
C LYS A 19 7.49 -9.60 -6.13
N ASP A 20 7.40 -9.90 -4.84
CA ASP A 20 6.35 -9.37 -3.97
C ASP A 20 6.47 -7.86 -3.84
N LEU A 21 7.70 -7.36 -3.61
CA LEU A 21 7.98 -5.93 -3.55
C LEU A 21 7.65 -5.22 -4.85
N ALA A 22 8.07 -5.77 -5.99
CA ALA A 22 7.75 -5.21 -7.30
C ALA A 22 6.23 -5.13 -7.52
N ASN A 23 5.47 -6.15 -7.10
CA ASN A 23 4.02 -6.13 -7.19
C ASN A 23 3.40 -5.00 -6.35
N ILE A 24 3.81 -4.87 -5.08
CA ILE A 24 3.30 -3.82 -4.18
C ILE A 24 3.67 -2.42 -4.71
N ARG A 25 4.92 -2.23 -5.19
CA ARG A 25 5.38 -0.99 -5.81
C ARG A 25 4.50 -0.61 -6.99
N ASN A 26 4.25 -1.54 -7.91
CA ASN A 26 3.40 -1.28 -9.08
C ASN A 26 2.00 -0.81 -8.68
N HIS A 27 1.39 -1.39 -7.65
CA HIS A 27 0.08 -0.95 -7.18
C HIS A 27 0.12 0.46 -6.56
N LEU A 28 1.15 0.76 -5.76
CA LEU A 28 1.33 2.07 -5.16
C LEU A 28 1.68 3.16 -6.20
N GLU A 29 2.47 2.84 -7.23
CA GLU A 29 2.74 3.76 -8.34
C GLU A 29 1.50 4.03 -9.18
N ARG A 30 0.68 3.00 -9.43
CA ARG A 30 -0.58 3.14 -10.15
C ARG A 30 -1.56 4.07 -9.44
N SER A 31 -1.57 4.10 -8.11
CA SER A 31 -2.48 4.97 -7.36
C SER A 31 -2.17 6.46 -7.53
N ILE A 32 -0.92 6.80 -7.89
CA ILE A 32 -0.44 8.16 -8.16
C ILE A 32 -0.08 8.37 -9.65
N ALA A 33 -0.56 7.50 -10.53
CA ALA A 33 -0.15 7.48 -11.94
C ALA A 33 -0.47 8.78 -12.68
N ASP A 34 -1.56 9.45 -12.29
CA ASP A 34 -2.07 10.71 -12.81
C ASP A 34 -1.56 11.95 -12.04
N CYS A 35 -0.84 11.77 -10.93
CA CYS A 35 -0.15 12.86 -10.25
C CYS A 35 1.16 13.18 -10.98
N MET A 36 1.22 14.36 -11.63
CA MET A 36 2.36 14.79 -12.47
C MET A 36 3.31 15.80 -11.79
N SER A 37 3.06 16.17 -10.54
CA SER A 37 3.89 17.14 -9.82
C SER A 37 5.30 16.62 -9.55
N GLU A 38 6.26 17.53 -9.32
CA GLU A 38 7.62 17.14 -8.90
C GLU A 38 7.61 16.30 -7.63
N SER A 39 6.67 16.58 -6.70
CA SER A 39 6.48 15.79 -5.49
C SER A 39 6.05 14.36 -5.80
N ALA A 40 5.20 14.16 -6.82
CA ALA A 40 4.84 12.82 -7.28
C ALA A 40 6.03 12.09 -7.91
N GLN A 41 6.88 12.80 -8.66
CA GLN A 41 8.10 12.23 -9.22
C GLN A 41 9.09 11.82 -8.13
N ARG A 42 9.23 12.64 -7.07
CA ARG A 42 10.01 12.29 -5.87
C ARG A 42 9.43 11.07 -5.16
N LEU A 43 8.11 11.00 -5.02
CA LEU A 43 7.45 9.84 -4.40
C LEU A 43 7.70 8.55 -5.20
N ARG A 44 7.60 8.58 -6.53
CA ARG A 44 7.93 7.42 -7.38
C ARG A 44 9.35 6.90 -7.14
N LYS A 45 10.33 7.81 -7.02
CA LYS A 45 11.71 7.42 -6.66
C LYS A 45 11.80 6.76 -5.29
N LYS A 46 11.07 7.26 -4.28
CA LYS A 46 11.01 6.63 -2.95
C LYS A 46 10.37 5.23 -3.01
N ILE A 47 9.33 5.06 -3.81
CA ILE A 47 8.64 3.77 -3.99
C ILE A 47 9.60 2.73 -4.58
N ASP A 48 10.35 3.10 -5.63
CA ASP A 48 11.35 2.23 -6.24
C ASP A 48 12.46 1.81 -5.27
N GLN A 49 12.92 2.74 -4.43
CA GLN A 49 13.99 2.51 -3.46
C GLN A 49 13.57 1.70 -2.23
N ALA A 50 12.27 1.66 -1.89
CA ALA A 50 11.76 0.99 -0.70
C ALA A 50 11.99 -0.53 -0.76
N ARG A 51 12.63 -1.08 0.26
CA ARG A 51 13.10 -2.48 0.34
C ARG A 51 12.16 -3.38 1.13
N THR A 52 11.16 -2.83 1.81
CA THR A 52 10.20 -3.61 2.59
C THR A 52 8.76 -3.18 2.34
N PRO A 53 7.76 -4.07 2.51
CA PRO A 53 6.35 -3.68 2.48
C PRO A 53 6.01 -2.61 3.52
N GLN A 54 6.70 -2.59 4.67
CA GLN A 54 6.50 -1.58 5.70
C GLN A 54 6.94 -0.19 5.24
N GLU A 55 8.10 -0.07 4.60
CA GLU A 55 8.56 1.21 4.00
C GLU A 55 7.57 1.69 2.94
N LEU A 56 7.11 0.79 2.06
CA LEU A 56 6.08 1.10 1.05
C LEU A 56 4.78 1.59 1.69
N TRP A 57 4.36 1.01 2.81
CA TRP A 57 3.14 1.42 3.51
C TRP A 57 3.26 2.80 4.16
N LEU A 58 4.45 3.20 4.61
CA LEU A 58 4.67 4.56 5.13
C LEU A 58 4.50 5.61 4.04
N LEU A 59 4.87 5.29 2.80
CA LEU A 59 4.69 6.16 1.63
C LEU A 59 3.23 6.38 1.24
N ARG A 60 2.28 5.61 1.80
CA ARG A 60 0.84 5.83 1.55
C ARG A 60 0.37 7.22 1.97
N ASN A 61 0.99 7.82 2.98
CA ASN A 61 0.63 9.15 3.48
C ASN A 61 1.02 10.22 2.45
N ASP A 62 2.25 10.12 1.91
CA ASP A 62 2.71 10.99 0.81
C ASP A 62 1.80 10.82 -0.41
N ALA A 63 1.44 9.58 -0.76
CA ALA A 63 0.52 9.29 -1.87
C ALA A 63 -0.87 9.90 -1.62
N TYR A 64 -1.43 9.74 -0.41
CA TYR A 64 -2.73 10.31 -0.04
C TYR A 64 -2.74 11.83 -0.20
N GLN A 65 -1.71 12.52 0.28
CA GLN A 65 -1.60 13.97 0.18
C GLN A 65 -1.53 14.42 -1.28
N LEU A 66 -0.74 13.73 -2.11
CA LEU A 66 -0.62 14.08 -3.53
C LEU A 66 -1.93 13.85 -4.31
N ILE A 67 -2.61 12.74 -4.05
CA ILE A 67 -3.90 12.45 -4.68
C ILE A 67 -4.93 13.48 -4.22
N SER A 68 -4.95 13.82 -2.92
CA SER A 68 -5.88 14.80 -2.37
C SER A 68 -5.67 16.21 -2.94
N GLN A 69 -4.42 16.58 -3.23
CA GLN A 69 -4.09 17.87 -3.85
C GLN A 69 -4.44 17.92 -5.34
N GLN A 70 -4.29 16.81 -6.04
CA GLN A 70 -4.58 16.70 -7.47
C GLN A 70 -6.07 16.53 -7.76
N HIS A 71 -6.77 15.83 -6.87
CA HIS A 71 -8.19 15.49 -6.98
C HIS A 71 -8.92 16.01 -5.75
N ASP A 72 -9.31 15.10 -4.85
CA ASP A 72 -9.93 15.40 -3.57
C ASP A 72 -9.64 14.27 -2.57
N GLN A 73 -10.03 14.51 -1.31
CA GLN A 73 -9.81 13.58 -0.20
C GLN A 73 -10.59 12.26 -0.36
N SER A 74 -11.75 12.27 -1.00
CA SER A 74 -12.57 11.07 -1.20
C SER A 74 -11.88 10.12 -2.17
N ILE A 75 -11.38 10.64 -3.29
CA ILE A 75 -10.62 9.87 -4.28
C ILE A 75 -9.31 9.36 -3.67
N ALA A 76 -8.63 10.18 -2.87
CA ALA A 76 -7.42 9.75 -2.16
C ALA A 76 -7.71 8.62 -1.18
N ALA A 77 -8.77 8.73 -0.38
CA ALA A 77 -9.16 7.69 0.56
C ALA A 77 -9.53 6.40 -0.16
N GLU A 78 -10.31 6.47 -1.24
CA GLU A 78 -10.68 5.31 -2.06
C GLU A 78 -9.42 4.59 -2.57
N ARG A 79 -8.52 5.32 -3.25
CA ARG A 79 -7.31 4.73 -3.83
C ARG A 79 -6.41 4.12 -2.77
N ILE A 80 -6.15 4.80 -1.66
CA ILE A 80 -5.32 4.23 -0.58
C ILE A 80 -6.00 3.03 0.09
N ASN A 81 -7.32 3.07 0.25
CA ASN A 81 -8.07 1.95 0.80
C ASN A 81 -8.02 0.71 -0.11
N THR A 82 -8.04 0.89 -1.44
CA THR A 82 -7.86 -0.24 -2.37
C THR A 82 -6.48 -0.88 -2.26
N LEU A 83 -5.47 -0.13 -1.78
CA LEU A 83 -4.13 -0.67 -1.61
C LEU A 83 -4.01 -1.66 -0.44
N ILE A 84 -4.86 -1.55 0.58
CA ILE A 84 -4.79 -2.36 1.81
C ILE A 84 -4.69 -3.86 1.51
N GLN A 85 -5.42 -4.36 0.51
CA GLN A 85 -5.42 -5.77 0.14
C GLN A 85 -4.04 -6.28 -0.32
N PHE A 86 -3.19 -5.41 -0.88
CA PHE A 86 -1.84 -5.77 -1.34
C PHE A 86 -0.81 -5.78 -0.22
N PHE A 87 -1.14 -5.15 0.91
CA PHE A 87 -0.34 -5.17 2.14
C PHE A 87 -0.85 -6.19 3.17
N ASP A 88 -2.00 -6.82 2.90
CA ASP A 88 -2.55 -7.88 3.75
C ASP A 88 -1.60 -9.09 3.83
N GLY A 89 -1.33 -9.54 5.06
CA GLY A 89 -0.35 -10.59 5.33
C GLY A 89 1.12 -10.16 5.28
N TRP A 90 1.42 -8.90 4.97
CA TRP A 90 2.76 -8.31 5.09
C TRP A 90 2.90 -7.41 6.32
N LEU A 91 1.79 -6.79 6.74
CA LEU A 91 1.71 -5.91 7.90
C LEU A 91 0.74 -6.49 8.93
N GLU A 92 0.88 -6.04 10.17
CA GLU A 92 -0.11 -6.40 11.19
C GLU A 92 -1.45 -5.74 10.83
N PRO A 93 -2.61 -6.42 11.01
CA PRO A 93 -3.92 -5.88 10.66
C PRO A 93 -4.21 -4.51 11.28
N LYS A 94 -3.69 -4.24 12.49
CA LYS A 94 -3.79 -2.94 13.17
C LYS A 94 -3.12 -1.78 12.43
N GLN A 95 -2.15 -2.07 11.55
CA GLN A 95 -1.46 -1.08 10.73
C GLN A 95 -2.23 -0.77 9.43
N LEU A 96 -3.08 -1.70 8.98
CA LEU A 96 -3.90 -1.62 7.76
C LEU A 96 -5.20 -0.86 8.02
N VAL A 97 -5.07 0.38 8.47
CA VAL A 97 -6.22 1.23 8.81
C VAL A 97 -6.80 1.84 7.55
N ARG A 98 -8.13 1.74 7.40
CA ARG A 98 -8.86 2.44 6.33
C ARG A 98 -8.95 3.92 6.64
N ILE A 99 -8.74 4.74 5.62
CA ILE A 99 -8.97 6.18 5.68
C ILE A 99 -10.48 6.42 5.56
N LYS A 100 -11.02 7.27 6.44
CA LYS A 100 -12.43 7.65 6.48
C LYS A 100 -12.70 8.85 5.59
#